data_AF-A0A392TA07-F1
#
_entry.id   AF-A0A392TA07-F1
#
_cell.length_a   1.000
_cell.length_b   1.000
_cell.length_c   1.000
_cell.angle_alpha   90.00
_cell.angle_beta   90.00
_cell.angle_gamma   90.00
#
_symmetry.space_group_name_H-M   'P 1'
#
loop_
_entity.id
_entity.type
_entity.pdbx_description
1 polymer ?
#
loop_
_entity_poly.entity_id
_entity_poly.type
_entity_poly.pdbx_seq_one_letter_code
_entity_poly.pdbx_strand_id
1 'polypeptide(L)' 'MECVNSVCQSETLAQSAVFFLGLYLIALGTGGIKPCIVPFGADQFDDTDHREKASKGSFFNWIYFAANI' A
#
# COMPACT_ATOMS: atom_id res chain seq x y z
N MET A 1 25.28 -8.64 5.65
CA MET A 1 26.54 -7.97 5.26
C MET A 1 27.60 -8.45 6.23
N GLU A 2 28.34 -9.50 5.88
CA GLU A 2 29.46 -9.98 6.69
C GLU A 2 30.72 -9.27 6.20
N CYS A 3 31.39 -8.51 7.06
CA CYS A 3 32.66 -7.89 6.70
C CYS A 3 33.81 -8.77 7.20
N VAL A 4 34.63 -9.27 6.27
CA VAL A 4 35.80 -10.09 6.57
C VAL A 4 37.00 -9.15 6.73
N ASN A 5 37.72 -9.24 7.86
CA ASN A 5 38.91 -8.44 8.15
C ASN A 5 38.70 -6.91 7.98
N SER A 6 37.59 -6.36 8.47
CA SER A 6 37.23 -4.93 8.36
C SER A 6 37.07 -4.38 6.93
N VAL A 7 37.08 -5.24 5.91
CA VAL A 7 36.76 -4.88 4.52
C VAL A 7 35.32 -5.32 4.25
N CYS A 8 34.45 -4.37 3.91
CA CYS A 8 33.11 -4.69 3.43
C CYS A 8 33.12 -4.78 1.90
N GLN A 9 32.59 -5.88 1.36
CA GLN A 9 32.44 -6.01 -0.09
C GLN A 9 31.47 -4.95 -0.61
N SER A 10 31.85 -4.28 -1.69
CA SER A 10 30.90 -3.44 -2.43
C SER A 10 29.82 -4.31 -3.04
N GLU A 11 28.60 -3.78 -3.06
CA GLU A 11 27.47 -4.39 -3.73
C GLU A 11 27.80 -4.62 -5.21
N THR A 12 27.42 -5.79 -5.73
CA THR A 12 27.49 -6.06 -7.16
C THR A 12 26.36 -5.33 -7.89
N LEU A 13 26.57 -5.03 -9.18
CA LEU A 13 25.54 -4.43 -10.04
C LEU A 13 24.22 -5.23 -10.01
N ALA A 14 24.32 -6.57 -9.94
CA ALA A 14 23.17 -7.45 -9.89
C ALA A 14 22.36 -7.30 -8.59
N GLN A 15 23.04 -7.19 -7.43
CA GLN A 15 22.39 -6.95 -6.14
C GLN A 15 21.62 -5.63 -6.14
N SER A 16 22.23 -4.55 -6.63
CA SER A 16 21.56 -3.24 -6.74
C SER A 16 20.40 -3.27 -7.73
N ALA A 17 20.55 -3.94 -8.88
CA ALA A 17 19.48 -4.04 -9.88
C ALA A 17 18.24 -4.75 -9.33
N VAL A 18 18.42 -5.89 -8.65
CA VAL A 18 17.32 -6.63 -8.02
C VAL A 18 16.66 -5.79 -6.92
N PHE A 19 17.46 -5.09 -6.12
CA PHE A 19 16.95 -4.20 -5.07
C PHE A 19 16.05 -3.10 -5.65
N PHE A 20 16.52 -2.34 -6.64
CA PHE A 20 15.72 -1.27 -7.24
C PHE A 20 14.51 -1.79 -8.00
N LEU A 21 14.63 -2.92 -8.70
CA LEU A 21 13.48 -3.57 -9.32
C LEU A 21 12.40 -3.90 -8.29
N GLY A 22 12.79 -4.49 -7.15
CA GLY A 22 11.87 -4.77 -6.05
C GLY A 22 11.19 -3.51 -5.52
N LEU A 23 11.94 -2.43 -5.31
CA LEU A 23 11.38 -1.15 -4.89
C LEU A 23 10.38 -0.58 -5.89
N TYR A 24 10.68 -0.65 -7.19
CA TYR A 24 9.75 -0.20 -8.24
C TYR A 24 8.49 -1.06 -8.29
N LEU A 25 8.59 -2.38 -8.14
CA LEU A 25 7.43 -3.26 -8.10
C LEU A 25 6.54 -2.96 -6.89
N ILE A 26 7.13 -2.72 -5.71
CA ILE A 26 6.39 -2.32 -4.51
C ILE A 26 5.71 -0.96 -4.75
N ALA A 27 6.43 0.02 -5.28
CA ALA A 27 5.87 1.35 -5.56
C ALA A 27 4.70 1.28 -6.54
N LEU A 28 4.84 0.50 -7.62
CA LEU A 28 3.78 0.28 -8.61
C LEU A 28 2.58 -0.46 -8.02
N GLY A 29 2.81 -1.55 -7.29
CA GLY A 29 1.73 -2.34 -6.68
C GLY A 29 0.96 -1.55 -5.63
N THR A 30 1.67 -0.88 -4.72
CA THR A 30 1.04 -0.05 -3.68
C THR A 30 0.35 1.18 -4.27
N GLY A 31 0.97 1.84 -5.25
CA GLY A 31 0.40 2.99 -5.94
C GLY A 31 -0.84 2.64 -6.77
N GLY A 32 -0.91 1.44 -7.36
CA GLY A 32 -2.08 0.97 -8.11
C GLY A 32 -3.23 0.52 -7.21
N ILE A 33 -2.94 -0.19 -6.13
CA ILE A 33 -3.98 -0.80 -5.27
C ILE A 33 -4.64 0.24 -4.34
N LYS A 34 -3.84 1.11 -3.70
CA LYS A 34 -4.33 2.07 -2.70
C LYS A 34 -5.48 2.97 -3.16
N PRO A 35 -5.46 3.59 -4.36
CA PRO A 35 -6.56 4.44 -4.80
C PRO A 35 -7.82 3.65 -5.21
N CYS A 36 -7.70 2.34 -5.45
CA CYS A 36 -8.81 1.54 -5.98
C CYS A 36 -9.68 0.90 -4.88
N ILE A 37 -9.08 0.52 -3.74
CA ILE A 37 -9.80 -0.22 -2.69
C ILE A 37 -10.96 0.58 -2.08
N VAL A 38 -10.73 1.87 -1.78
CA VAL A 38 -11.72 2.68 -1.06
C VAL A 38 -12.93 3.02 -1.92
N PRO A 39 -12.79 3.49 -3.18
CA PRO A 39 -13.92 3.70 -4.07
C PRO A 39 -14.69 2.41 -4.34
N PHE A 40 -13.98 1.31 -4.63
CA PHE A 40 -14.62 0.01 -4.84
C PHE A 40 -15.42 -0.47 -3.62
N GLY A 41 -14.88 -0.26 -2.41
CA GLY A 41 -15.61 -0.56 -1.18
C GLY A 41 -16.84 0.34 -0.98
N ALA A 42 -16.76 1.62 -1.37
CA ALA A 42 -17.86 2.58 -1.30
C ALA A 42 -18.97 2.29 -2.32
N ASP A 43 -18.63 1.71 -3.47
CA ASP A 43 -19.58 1.32 -4.53
C ASP A 43 -20.47 0.12 -4.12
N GLN A 44 -20.14 -0.59 -3.03
CA GLN A 44 -20.98 -1.66 -2.51
C GLN A 44 -22.22 -1.19 -1.74
N PHE A 45 -22.36 0.11 -1.47
CA PHE A 45 -23.48 0.68 -0.72
C PHE A 45 -24.46 1.40 -1.66
N ASP A 46 -25.76 1.09 -1.55
CA ASP A 46 -26.82 1.79 -2.28
C ASP A 46 -27.09 3.16 -1.64
N ASP A 47 -26.96 4.23 -2.44
CA ASP A 47 -27.21 5.61 -1.98
C ASP A 47 -28.71 5.93 -1.85
N THR A 48 -29.60 5.06 -2.36
CA THR A 48 -31.06 5.20 -2.24
C THR A 48 -31.62 4.54 -0.97
N ASP A 49 -30.90 3.61 -0.36
CA ASP A 49 -31.24 3.05 0.95
C ASP A 49 -30.61 3.91 2.07
N HIS A 50 -31.47 4.52 2.89
CA HIS A 50 -31.05 5.35 4.02
C HIS A 50 -30.14 4.63 5.03
N ARG A 51 -30.31 3.31 5.23
CA ARG A 51 -29.50 2.51 6.15
C ARG A 51 -28.13 2.21 5.57
N GLU A 52 -28.05 1.89 4.28
CA GLU A 52 -26.78 1.61 3.61
C GLU A 52 -25.96 2.89 3.45
N LYS A 53 -26.59 4.01 3.12
CA LYS A 53 -25.95 5.32 3.07
C LYS A 53 -25.33 5.74 4.41
N ALA A 54 -26.01 5.47 5.53
CA ALA A 54 -25.45 5.70 6.87
C ALA A 54 -24.26 4.77 7.17
N SER A 55 -24.33 3.51 6.71
CA SER A 55 -23.26 2.52 6.85
C SER A 55 -22.03 2.88 6.02
N LYS A 56 -22.22 3.43 4.81
CA LYS A 56 -21.15 3.97 3.94
C LYS A 56 -20.34 5.05 4.64
N GLY A 57 -21.00 5.98 5.34
CA GLY A 57 -20.32 6.99 6.17
C GLY A 57 -19.48 6.38 7.30
N SER A 58 -20.00 5.34 7.94
CA SER A 58 -19.28 4.61 9.00
C SER A 58 -18.06 3.84 8.45
N PHE A 59 -18.15 3.29 7.23
CA PHE A 59 -17.03 2.68 6.52
C PHE A 59 -15.89 3.68 6.31
N PHE A 60 -16.18 4.88 5.80
CA PHE A 60 -15.16 5.92 5.66
C PHE A 60 -14.57 6.33 7.01
N ASN A 61 -15.40 6.54 8.05
CA ASN A 61 -14.91 6.88 9.39
C ASN A 61 -13.91 5.84 9.92
N TRP A 62 -14.20 4.55 9.76
CA TRP A 62 -13.29 3.47 10.18
C TRP A 62 -12.00 3.44 9.35
N ILE A 63 -12.07 3.62 8.03
CA ILE A 63 -10.87 3.70 7.18
C ILE A 63 -10.00 4.90 7.56
N TYR A 64 -10.60 6.08 7.78
CA TYR A 64 -9.86 7.25 8.22
C TYR A 64 -9.23 7.06 9.59
N PHE A 65 -9.95 6.46 10.55
CA PHE A 65 -9.41 6.15 11.87
C PHE A 65 -8.21 5.19 11.76
N ALA A 66 -8.33 4.07 11.05
CA ALA A 66 -7.27 3.08 10.90
C ALA A 66 -6.03 3.61 10.15
N ALA A 67 -6.18 4.64 9.32
CA ALA A 67 -5.09 5.25 8.58
C ALA A 67 -4.38 6.38 9.32
N ASN A 68 -5.02 7.02 10.30
CA ASN A 68 -4.51 8.22 10.99
C ASN A 68 -4.21 8.01 12.49
N ILE A 69 -4.59 6.87 13.07
CA ILE A 69 -4.21 6.45 14.43
C ILE A 69 -3.00 5.51 14.35
#